data_AF-A0A9D7T0X6-F1
#
_entry.id   AF-A0A9D7T0X6-F1
#
_cell.length_a   1.000
_cell.length_b   1.000
_cell.length_c   1.000
_cell.angle_alpha   90.00
_cell.angle_beta   90.00
_cell.angle_gamma   90.00
#
_symmetry.space_group_name_H-M   'P 1'
#
loop_
_entity.id
_entity.type
_entity.pdbx_description
1 polymer ?
#
loop_
_entity_poly.entity_id
_entity_poly.type
_entity_poly.pdbx_seq_one_letter_code
_entity_poly.pdbx_strand_id
1 'polypeptide(L)'
;MKAAEFFQLPSSLQSFAPFFSTDVAPWEWLKVIGTALRAQDFSGGQAIPAGVHVEGPVYVHPTAQLPHTATLIGPVWIGPGTKLLPGCYLRGNVIVGAKCTVGHNAEIKNSLLMDGVQVPHRPYIGDSILGNGAHLGAGVVISNLRLDQKAISVRLPSGLVDTGLRKFGAILGDKAEVGCNAVLNPGTVLGPRALVTPTVVVSGYVPSATIAHVRATVHFVPRRD
;
A
#
# COMPACT_ATOMS: atom_id res chain seq x y z
N MET A 1 5.21 11.13 -16.22
CA MET A 1 5.14 10.47 -14.91
C MET A 1 5.68 9.06 -15.07
N LYS A 2 6.83 8.78 -14.45
CA LYS A 2 7.58 7.52 -14.49
C LYS A 2 7.72 6.97 -13.08
N ALA A 3 7.78 5.65 -12.93
CA ALA A 3 7.93 4.97 -11.65
C ALA A 3 9.24 5.38 -10.95
N ALA A 4 10.31 5.66 -11.71
CA ALA A 4 11.58 6.17 -11.19
C ALA A 4 11.46 7.51 -10.43
N GLU A 5 10.39 8.29 -10.68
CA GLU A 5 10.14 9.56 -9.98
C GLU A 5 9.49 9.35 -8.60
N PHE A 6 9.00 8.14 -8.31
CA PHE A 6 8.28 7.79 -7.09
C PHE A 6 9.05 6.85 -6.19
N PHE A 7 9.82 5.94 -6.79
CA PHE A 7 10.34 4.78 -6.10
C PHE A 7 11.80 4.53 -6.41
N GLN A 8 12.53 4.16 -5.37
CA GLN A 8 13.76 3.39 -5.48
C GLN A 8 13.49 1.94 -5.08
N LEU A 9 13.55 0.98 -6.01
CA LEU A 9 13.32 -0.43 -5.64
C LEU A 9 14.38 -0.88 -4.60
N PRO A 10 13.98 -1.34 -3.40
CA PRO A 10 14.94 -1.69 -2.37
C PRO A 10 15.63 -3.02 -2.65
N SER A 11 16.83 -3.20 -2.06
CA SER A 11 17.61 -4.43 -2.22
C SER A 11 16.88 -5.69 -1.74
N SER A 12 15.99 -5.56 -0.75
CA SER A 12 15.18 -6.68 -0.24
C SER A 12 14.21 -7.25 -1.29
N LEU A 13 13.89 -6.46 -2.31
CA LEU A 13 12.96 -6.80 -3.40
C LEU A 13 13.69 -6.90 -4.75
N GLN A 14 15.01 -7.03 -4.74
CA GLN A 14 15.81 -7.07 -5.97
C GLN A 14 15.42 -8.25 -6.90
N SER A 15 14.96 -9.37 -6.35
CA SER A 15 14.47 -10.52 -7.14
C SER A 15 13.23 -10.19 -7.98
N PHE A 16 12.50 -9.12 -7.65
CA PHE A 16 11.36 -8.63 -8.41
C PHE A 16 11.71 -7.55 -9.45
N ALA A 17 12.94 -7.03 -9.43
CA ALA A 17 13.37 -5.94 -10.33
C ALA A 17 13.08 -6.19 -11.82
N PRO A 18 13.23 -7.41 -12.38
CA PRO A 18 12.93 -7.67 -13.79
C PRO A 18 11.48 -7.37 -14.20
N PHE A 19 10.54 -7.32 -13.26
CA PHE A 19 9.11 -7.06 -13.52
C PHE A 19 8.73 -5.58 -13.39
N PHE A 20 9.56 -4.79 -12.71
CA PHE A 20 9.22 -3.45 -12.27
C PHE A 20 10.05 -2.39 -13.01
N SER A 21 9.71 -2.18 -14.29
CA SER A 21 10.38 -1.18 -15.14
C SER A 21 10.21 0.24 -14.58
N THR A 22 11.29 1.00 -14.47
CA THR A 22 11.25 2.36 -13.90
C THR A 22 10.76 3.42 -14.89
N ASP A 23 10.73 3.12 -16.18
CA ASP A 23 10.38 4.06 -17.26
C ASP A 23 8.89 4.12 -17.61
N VAL A 24 8.06 3.31 -16.96
CA VAL A 24 6.60 3.30 -17.13
C VAL A 24 5.90 4.11 -16.05
N ALA A 25 4.61 4.40 -16.20
CA ALA A 25 3.84 5.02 -15.12
C ALA A 25 3.80 4.11 -13.88
N PRO A 26 3.81 4.65 -12.65
CA PRO A 26 3.92 3.86 -11.42
C PRO A 26 2.82 2.82 -11.24
N TRP A 27 1.59 3.10 -11.71
CA TRP A 27 0.47 2.14 -11.63
C TRP A 27 0.59 0.97 -12.60
N GLU A 28 1.48 1.00 -13.60
CA GLU A 28 1.71 -0.16 -14.47
C GLU A 28 2.28 -1.36 -13.69
N TRP A 29 3.01 -1.10 -12.60
CA TRP A 29 3.52 -2.17 -11.72
C TRP A 29 2.39 -2.98 -11.09
N LEU A 30 1.21 -2.40 -10.83
CA LEU A 30 0.05 -3.11 -10.28
C LEU A 30 -0.40 -4.26 -11.18
N LYS A 31 -0.29 -4.10 -12.50
CA LYS A 31 -0.70 -5.11 -13.49
C LYS A 31 0.16 -6.37 -13.43
N VAL A 32 1.39 -6.24 -12.94
CA VAL A 32 2.40 -7.29 -13.00
C VAL A 32 2.77 -7.87 -11.63
N ILE A 33 2.22 -7.39 -10.51
CA ILE A 33 2.49 -7.94 -9.15
C ILE A 33 2.26 -9.45 -9.12
N GLY A 34 1.11 -9.93 -9.62
CA GLY A 34 0.81 -11.36 -9.64
C GLY A 34 1.78 -12.16 -10.52
N THR A 35 2.23 -11.61 -11.64
CA THR A 35 3.24 -12.26 -12.50
C THR A 35 4.59 -12.31 -11.82
N ALA A 36 5.00 -11.22 -11.16
CA ALA A 36 6.26 -11.13 -10.44
C ALA A 36 6.32 -12.13 -9.28
N LEU A 37 5.21 -12.30 -8.54
CA LEU A 37 5.08 -13.30 -7.48
C LEU A 37 5.15 -14.74 -8.01
N ARG A 38 4.44 -15.06 -9.10
CA ARG A 38 4.47 -16.42 -9.68
C ARG A 38 5.85 -16.86 -10.15
N ALA A 39 6.75 -15.91 -10.42
CA ALA A 39 8.13 -16.20 -10.80
C ALA A 39 9.08 -16.42 -9.61
N GLN A 40 8.63 -16.20 -8.37
CA GLN A 40 9.45 -16.42 -7.18
C GLN A 40 9.40 -17.88 -6.71
N ASP A 41 10.46 -18.30 -6.03
CA ASP A 41 10.45 -19.52 -5.23
C ASP A 41 9.88 -19.22 -3.84
N PHE A 42 8.83 -19.95 -3.45
CA PHE A 42 8.18 -19.82 -2.14
C PHE A 42 8.78 -20.77 -1.09
N SER A 43 9.83 -21.54 -1.43
CA SER A 43 10.55 -22.39 -0.49
C SER A 43 11.44 -21.59 0.48
N GLY A 44 11.89 -22.21 1.57
CA GLY A 44 12.85 -21.60 2.50
C GLY A 44 12.29 -20.52 3.44
N GLY A 45 10.97 -20.37 3.52
CA GLY A 45 10.31 -19.53 4.52
C GLY A 45 10.38 -20.10 5.94
N GLN A 46 10.03 -19.28 6.94
CA GLN A 46 9.90 -19.74 8.33
C GLN A 46 8.69 -20.65 8.54
N ALA A 47 8.71 -21.39 9.65
CA ALA A 47 7.53 -22.09 10.15
C ALA A 47 6.42 -21.09 10.52
N ILE A 48 5.19 -21.42 10.15
CA ILE A 48 4.02 -20.57 10.38
C ILE A 48 3.30 -21.03 11.66
N PRO A 49 3.01 -20.14 12.62
CA PRO A 49 2.29 -20.51 13.84
C PRO A 49 0.89 -21.07 13.55
N ALA A 50 0.42 -22.02 14.36
CA ALA A 50 -0.87 -22.71 14.15
C ALA A 50 -2.09 -21.77 14.08
N GLY A 51 -2.05 -20.61 14.72
CA GLY A 51 -3.13 -19.62 14.67
C GLY A 51 -3.11 -18.68 13.45
N VAL A 52 -2.07 -18.77 12.60
CA VAL A 52 -2.01 -18.05 11.32
C VAL A 52 -2.59 -18.94 10.22
N HIS A 53 -3.70 -18.51 9.64
CA HIS A 53 -4.33 -19.21 8.53
C HIS A 53 -3.61 -18.88 7.22
N VAL A 54 -3.32 -19.91 6.43
CA VAL A 54 -2.60 -19.81 5.16
C VAL A 54 -3.31 -20.62 4.09
N GLU A 55 -3.53 -19.98 2.95
CA GLU A 55 -4.06 -20.62 1.73
C GLU A 55 -3.15 -20.27 0.55
N GLY A 56 -2.74 -21.24 -0.26
CA GLY A 56 -1.91 -21.00 -1.44
C GLY A 56 -0.44 -20.61 -1.13
N PRO A 57 0.32 -20.11 -2.12
CA PRO A 57 1.75 -19.84 -1.96
C PRO A 57 2.01 -18.67 -1.01
N VAL A 58 2.69 -18.92 0.11
CA VAL A 58 3.07 -17.88 1.07
C VAL A 58 4.51 -18.06 1.48
N TYR A 59 5.31 -17.01 1.28
CA TYR A 59 6.69 -16.94 1.72
C TYR A 59 6.78 -15.92 2.85
N VAL A 60 7.34 -16.35 3.98
CA VAL A 60 7.65 -15.47 5.10
C VAL A 60 9.12 -15.63 5.44
N HIS A 61 9.90 -14.55 5.29
CA HIS A 61 11.33 -14.58 5.55
C HIS A 61 11.64 -15.05 6.99
N PRO A 62 12.71 -15.82 7.23
CA PRO A 62 13.11 -16.32 8.56
C PRO A 62 13.17 -15.30 9.70
N THR A 63 13.47 -14.03 9.39
CA THR A 63 13.60 -12.95 10.37
C THR A 63 12.34 -12.09 10.54
N ALA A 64 11.29 -12.35 9.76
CA ALA A 64 10.01 -11.66 9.93
C ALA A 64 9.33 -12.11 11.23
N GLN A 65 8.54 -11.23 11.83
CA GLN A 65 7.81 -11.49 13.07
C GLN A 65 6.34 -11.73 12.74
N LEU A 66 5.85 -12.93 13.01
CA LEU A 66 4.45 -13.30 12.84
C LEU A 66 3.68 -13.17 14.18
N PRO A 67 2.42 -12.72 14.15
CA PRO A 67 1.55 -12.71 15.31
C PRO A 67 0.99 -14.12 15.58
N HIS A 68 0.28 -14.29 16.70
CA HIS A 68 -0.46 -15.52 16.97
C HIS A 68 -1.65 -15.73 16.04
N THR A 69 -2.18 -14.67 15.42
CA THR A 69 -3.32 -14.73 14.49
C THR A 69 -3.12 -13.81 13.29
N ALA A 70 -3.32 -14.35 12.08
CA ALA A 70 -3.35 -13.62 10.81
C ALA A 70 -4.01 -14.50 9.75
N THR A 71 -4.42 -13.91 8.62
CA THR A 71 -4.92 -14.64 7.44
C THR A 71 -4.10 -14.24 6.23
N LEU A 72 -3.40 -15.19 5.62
CA LEU A 72 -2.54 -14.97 4.45
C LEU A 72 -3.05 -15.84 3.29
N ILE A 73 -3.66 -15.21 2.29
CA ILE A 73 -4.17 -15.88 1.08
C ILE A 73 -3.28 -15.55 -0.11
N GLY A 74 -2.50 -16.55 -0.52
CA GLY A 74 -1.45 -16.47 -1.52
C GLY A 74 -1.90 -16.01 -2.92
N PRO A 75 -0.95 -15.55 -3.76
CA PRO A 75 0.46 -15.45 -3.44
C PRO A 75 0.79 -14.26 -2.52
N VAL A 76 1.57 -14.51 -1.46
CA VAL A 76 2.03 -13.49 -0.50
C VAL A 76 3.52 -13.65 -0.22
N TRP A 77 4.27 -12.56 -0.31
CA TRP A 77 5.69 -12.49 -0.01
C TRP A 77 5.96 -11.49 1.11
N ILE A 78 6.58 -11.95 2.21
CA ILE A 78 6.94 -11.11 3.36
C ILE A 78 8.47 -11.11 3.54
N GLY A 79 9.07 -9.94 3.37
CA GLY A 79 10.50 -9.71 3.44
C GLY A 79 11.11 -9.70 4.86
N PRO A 80 12.44 -9.56 4.95
CA PRO A 80 13.18 -9.72 6.20
C PRO A 80 12.87 -8.66 7.25
N GLY A 81 12.75 -9.07 8.52
CA GLY A 81 12.53 -8.17 9.64
C GLY A 81 11.16 -7.46 9.64
N THR A 82 10.26 -7.80 8.71
CA THR A 82 8.90 -7.26 8.68
C THR A 82 8.08 -7.82 9.85
N LYS A 83 7.31 -6.96 10.49
CA LYS A 83 6.42 -7.32 11.60
C LYS A 83 4.97 -7.31 11.14
N LEU A 84 4.33 -8.47 11.24
CA LEU A 84 2.88 -8.59 11.13
C LEU A 84 2.25 -8.51 12.53
N LEU A 85 1.16 -7.78 12.67
CA LEU A 85 0.40 -7.65 13.93
C LEU A 85 -0.90 -8.47 13.87
N PRO A 86 -1.50 -8.80 15.03
CA PRO A 86 -2.63 -9.72 15.10
C PRO A 86 -3.81 -9.32 14.20
N GLY A 87 -4.42 -10.31 13.55
CA GLY A 87 -5.62 -10.15 12.74
C GLY A 87 -5.41 -9.51 11.36
N CYS A 88 -4.17 -9.25 10.94
CA CYS A 88 -3.92 -8.77 9.58
C CYS A 88 -4.41 -9.77 8.53
N TYR A 89 -4.96 -9.26 7.44
CA TYR A 89 -5.52 -10.04 6.33
C TYR A 89 -4.87 -9.63 5.01
N LEU A 90 -4.02 -10.49 4.47
CA LEU A 90 -3.29 -10.24 3.22
C LEU A 90 -3.82 -11.19 2.15
N ARG A 91 -4.15 -10.67 0.96
CA ARG A 91 -4.71 -11.50 -0.11
C ARG A 91 -4.44 -11.02 -1.53
N GLY A 92 -4.57 -11.92 -2.49
CA GLY A 92 -4.70 -11.56 -3.90
C GLY A 92 -3.49 -10.81 -4.44
N ASN A 93 -2.29 -11.36 -4.25
CA ASN A 93 -0.98 -10.84 -4.69
C ASN A 93 -0.41 -9.73 -3.80
N VAL A 94 0.23 -10.08 -2.69
CA VAL A 94 0.85 -9.08 -1.80
C VAL A 94 2.36 -9.27 -1.74
N ILE A 95 3.13 -8.20 -1.96
CA ILE A 95 4.57 -8.16 -1.74
C ILE A 95 4.84 -7.15 -0.64
N VAL A 96 5.54 -7.55 0.41
CA VAL A 96 6.01 -6.68 1.50
C VAL A 96 7.51 -6.79 1.60
N GLY A 97 8.20 -5.67 1.51
CA GLY A 97 9.66 -5.55 1.63
C GLY A 97 10.17 -5.81 3.04
N ALA A 98 11.38 -5.34 3.31
CA ALA A 98 12.04 -5.50 4.59
C ALA A 98 11.58 -4.47 5.62
N LYS A 99 11.57 -4.87 6.89
CA LYS A 99 11.37 -3.99 8.06
C LYS A 99 10.06 -3.19 8.01
N CYS A 100 9.04 -3.72 7.34
CA CYS A 100 7.71 -3.12 7.33
C CYS A 100 6.96 -3.43 8.62
N THR A 101 5.92 -2.65 8.92
CA THR A 101 4.95 -2.98 9.97
C THR A 101 3.57 -3.05 9.35
N VAL A 102 2.99 -4.25 9.32
CA VAL A 102 1.61 -4.48 8.91
C VAL A 102 0.73 -4.59 10.14
N GLY A 103 -0.18 -3.63 10.26
CA GLY A 103 -0.93 -3.36 11.47
C GLY A 103 -1.98 -4.36 11.89
N HIS A 104 -2.48 -4.17 13.12
CA HIS A 104 -3.62 -4.92 13.62
C HIS A 104 -4.83 -4.71 12.72
N ASN A 105 -5.48 -5.80 12.31
CA ASN A 105 -6.58 -5.85 11.32
C ASN A 105 -6.33 -4.99 10.07
N ALA A 106 -5.08 -4.85 9.62
CA ALA A 106 -4.81 -4.30 8.30
C ALA A 106 -5.33 -5.27 7.24
N GLU A 107 -6.14 -4.80 6.29
CA GLU A 107 -6.46 -5.57 5.09
C GLU A 107 -5.62 -5.03 3.93
N ILE A 108 -4.84 -5.91 3.30
CA ILE A 108 -4.00 -5.59 2.15
C ILE A 108 -4.35 -6.54 1.01
N LYS A 109 -4.67 -5.97 -0.15
CA LYS A 109 -5.07 -6.73 -1.33
C LYS A 109 -4.32 -6.23 -2.56
N ASN A 110 -3.73 -7.13 -3.34
CA ASN A 110 -3.08 -6.82 -4.64
C ASN A 110 -2.13 -5.62 -4.56
N SER A 111 -1.18 -5.62 -3.63
CA SER A 111 -0.39 -4.42 -3.31
C SER A 111 1.08 -4.73 -3.08
N LEU A 112 1.91 -3.72 -3.34
CA LEU A 112 3.36 -3.74 -3.13
C LEU A 112 3.71 -2.70 -2.06
N LEU A 113 4.30 -3.16 -0.96
CA LEU A 113 4.87 -2.32 0.10
C LEU A 113 6.39 -2.47 0.05
N MET A 114 7.11 -1.38 -0.20
CA MET A 114 8.58 -1.37 -0.19
C MET A 114 9.15 -1.29 1.24
N ASP A 115 10.46 -1.15 1.38
CA ASP A 115 11.13 -1.27 2.68
C ASP A 115 10.69 -0.20 3.68
N GLY A 116 10.54 -0.60 4.93
CA GLY A 116 10.25 0.30 6.04
C GLY A 116 8.84 0.90 6.02
N VAL A 117 7.93 0.41 5.17
CA VAL A 117 6.54 0.88 5.15
C VAL A 117 5.83 0.56 6.47
N GLN A 118 5.09 1.53 6.99
CA GLN A 118 4.38 1.41 8.26
C GLN A 118 2.88 1.66 8.08
N VAL A 119 2.07 0.63 8.34
CA VAL A 119 0.61 0.67 8.23
C VAL A 119 -0.05 0.09 9.50
N PRO A 120 0.23 0.67 10.69
CA PRO A 120 0.12 -0.02 11.98
C PRO A 120 -1.30 -0.26 12.53
N HIS A 121 -2.32 0.47 12.07
CA HIS A 121 -3.62 0.51 12.77
C HIS A 121 -4.85 0.46 11.84
N ARG A 122 -5.32 -0.75 11.53
CA ARG A 122 -6.57 -1.04 10.80
C ARG A 122 -6.77 -0.30 9.46
N PRO A 123 -5.76 -0.19 8.58
CA PRO A 123 -5.97 0.36 7.24
C PRO A 123 -6.59 -0.66 6.29
N TYR A 124 -7.30 -0.17 5.28
CA TYR A 124 -7.60 -0.94 4.07
C TYR A 124 -6.73 -0.44 2.91
N ILE A 125 -5.99 -1.35 2.28
CA ILE A 125 -5.06 -1.08 1.18
C ILE A 125 -5.37 -2.01 0.01
N GLY A 126 -6.14 -1.51 -0.96
CA GLY A 126 -6.48 -2.27 -2.16
C GLY A 126 -5.74 -1.77 -3.40
N ASP A 127 -5.17 -2.67 -4.20
CA ASP A 127 -4.61 -2.38 -5.53
C ASP A 127 -3.66 -1.16 -5.52
N SER A 128 -2.65 -1.16 -4.64
CA SER A 128 -1.83 0.01 -4.32
C SER A 128 -0.33 -0.28 -4.27
N ILE A 129 0.49 0.77 -4.40
CA ILE A 129 1.95 0.68 -4.24
C ILE A 129 2.40 1.75 -3.25
N LEU A 130 3.12 1.31 -2.22
CA LEU A 130 3.68 2.15 -1.17
C LEU A 130 5.21 2.09 -1.25
N GLY A 131 5.83 3.24 -1.51
CA GLY A 131 7.27 3.43 -1.59
C GLY A 131 7.97 3.30 -0.23
N ASN A 132 9.29 3.36 -0.26
CA ASN A 132 10.12 3.11 0.92
C ASN A 132 9.82 4.12 2.02
N GLY A 133 9.61 3.63 3.24
CA GLY A 133 9.30 4.45 4.40
C GLY A 133 7.97 5.19 4.31
N ALA A 134 7.07 4.82 3.39
CA ALA A 134 5.72 5.39 3.38
C ALA A 134 4.95 4.99 4.65
N HIS A 135 4.09 5.89 5.13
CA HIS A 135 3.35 5.70 6.38
C HIS A 135 1.85 5.99 6.21
N LEU A 136 1.00 5.10 6.73
CA LEU A 136 -0.43 5.32 6.85
C LEU A 136 -0.84 5.40 8.32
N GLY A 137 -1.47 6.52 8.70
CA GLY A 137 -2.07 6.70 10.01
C GLY A 137 -3.22 5.73 10.28
N ALA A 138 -3.71 5.75 11.51
CA ALA A 138 -4.78 4.86 11.92
C ALA A 138 -6.07 5.09 11.13
N GLY A 139 -6.71 4.01 10.71
CA GLY A 139 -8.00 4.05 10.02
C GLY A 139 -7.96 4.64 8.61
N VAL A 140 -6.77 4.77 7.99
CA VAL A 140 -6.68 5.20 6.59
C VAL A 140 -7.32 4.17 5.67
N VAL A 141 -8.13 4.65 4.72
CA VAL A 141 -8.77 3.80 3.70
C VAL A 141 -8.27 4.22 2.32
N ILE A 142 -7.69 3.27 1.59
CA ILE A 142 -7.34 3.43 0.18
C ILE A 142 -8.38 2.68 -0.65
N SER A 143 -9.39 3.42 -1.12
CA SER A 143 -10.45 2.86 -1.97
C SER A 143 -9.91 2.58 -3.36
N ASN A 144 -10.29 1.44 -3.93
CA ASN A 144 -9.73 0.94 -5.19
C ASN A 144 -10.78 0.74 -6.29
N LEU A 145 -12.06 1.04 -6.06
CA LEU A 145 -13.11 0.87 -7.05
C LEU A 145 -13.99 2.11 -7.09
N ARG A 146 -14.22 2.64 -8.28
CA ARG A 146 -15.17 3.73 -8.50
C ARG A 146 -16.59 3.25 -8.28
N LEU A 147 -17.47 4.14 -7.80
CA LEU A 147 -18.88 3.84 -7.59
C LEU A 147 -19.61 3.46 -8.90
N ASP A 148 -19.23 4.08 -10.02
CA ASP A 148 -19.73 3.75 -11.35
C ASP A 148 -19.06 2.51 -11.97
N GLN A 149 -18.12 1.89 -11.26
CA GLN A 149 -17.38 0.69 -11.65
C GLN A 149 -16.60 0.77 -12.98
N LYS A 150 -16.44 1.97 -13.54
CA LYS A 150 -15.65 2.22 -14.75
C LYS A 150 -14.15 2.15 -14.48
N ALA A 151 -13.37 2.12 -15.54
CA ALA A 151 -11.92 2.26 -15.47
C ALA A 151 -11.52 3.56 -14.73
N ILE A 152 -10.43 3.50 -13.98
CA ILE A 152 -9.92 4.59 -13.17
C ILE A 152 -9.01 5.45 -14.03
N SER A 153 -9.22 6.76 -13.98
CA SER A 153 -8.37 7.74 -14.65
C SER A 153 -7.77 8.65 -13.59
N VAL A 154 -6.50 9.02 -13.77
CA VAL A 154 -5.76 9.89 -12.86
C VAL A 154 -5.76 11.31 -13.40
N ARG A 155 -6.15 12.27 -12.58
CA ARG A 155 -6.03 13.70 -12.91
C ARG A 155 -4.63 14.17 -12.57
N LEU A 156 -3.84 14.46 -13.60
CA LEU A 156 -2.51 15.06 -13.51
C LEU A 156 -2.59 16.56 -13.89
N PRO A 157 -1.56 17.36 -13.56
CA PRO A 157 -1.45 18.73 -14.04
C PRO A 157 -1.50 18.85 -15.57
N SER A 158 -0.99 17.85 -16.28
CA SER A 158 -1.00 17.77 -17.75
C SER A 158 -2.34 17.31 -18.35
N GLY A 159 -3.32 16.96 -17.52
CA GLY A 159 -4.62 16.46 -17.96
C GLY A 159 -5.02 15.11 -17.35
N LEU A 160 -6.13 14.57 -17.85
CA LEU A 160 -6.65 13.28 -17.42
C LEU A 160 -5.93 12.14 -18.15
N VAL A 161 -5.43 11.16 -17.41
CA VAL A 161 -4.76 9.97 -17.95
C VAL A 161 -5.58 8.74 -17.63
N ASP A 162 -5.92 7.95 -18.66
CA ASP A 162 -6.55 6.64 -18.46
C ASP A 162 -5.48 5.62 -18.05
N THR A 163 -5.78 4.85 -16.99
CA THR A 163 -4.87 3.80 -16.50
C THR A 163 -5.17 2.43 -17.10
N GLY A 164 -6.38 2.26 -17.67
CA GLY A 164 -6.91 0.97 -18.08
C GLY A 164 -7.24 0.02 -16.91
N LEU A 165 -7.13 0.48 -15.65
CA LEU A 165 -7.38 -0.33 -14.47
C LEU A 165 -8.83 -0.13 -13.99
N ARG A 166 -9.60 -1.21 -13.89
CA ARG A 166 -10.91 -1.18 -13.21
C ARG A 166 -10.76 -1.04 -11.69
N LYS A 167 -9.70 -1.63 -11.12
CA LYS A 167 -9.35 -1.47 -9.71
C LYS A 167 -7.95 -0.87 -9.56
N PHE A 168 -7.87 0.24 -8.84
CA PHE A 168 -6.63 0.98 -8.58
C PHE A 168 -6.86 1.85 -7.34
N GLY A 169 -6.14 1.53 -6.26
CA GLY A 169 -6.14 2.32 -5.05
C GLY A 169 -5.28 3.55 -5.18
N ALA A 170 -4.06 3.49 -4.65
CA ALA A 170 -3.15 4.63 -4.65
C ALA A 170 -1.70 4.27 -4.94
N ILE A 171 -0.95 5.29 -5.38
CA ILE A 171 0.50 5.30 -5.46
C ILE A 171 1.00 6.26 -4.38
N LEU A 172 1.82 5.76 -3.46
CA LEU A 172 2.51 6.56 -2.46
C LEU A 172 4.00 6.51 -2.75
N GLY A 173 4.59 7.61 -3.18
CA GLY A 173 6.03 7.69 -3.39
C GLY A 173 6.84 7.51 -2.10
N ASP A 174 8.15 7.38 -2.25
CA ASP A 174 9.06 7.20 -1.11
C ASP A 174 8.84 8.27 -0.03
N LYS A 175 8.68 7.80 1.21
CA LYS A 175 8.43 8.62 2.41
C LYS A 175 7.17 9.49 2.35
N ALA A 176 6.18 9.11 1.53
CA ALA A 176 4.87 9.76 1.57
C ALA A 176 4.10 9.34 2.83
N GLU A 177 3.34 10.27 3.39
CA GLU A 177 2.66 10.08 4.67
C GLU A 177 1.18 10.45 4.58
N VAL A 178 0.33 9.65 5.21
CA VAL A 178 -1.11 9.89 5.25
C VAL A 178 -1.58 9.90 6.70
N GLY A 179 -2.22 10.99 7.11
CA GLY A 179 -2.74 11.18 8.46
C GLY A 179 -3.94 10.29 8.78
N CYS A 180 -4.23 10.14 10.07
CA CYS A 180 -5.29 9.27 10.56
C CYS A 180 -6.66 9.58 9.95
N ASN A 181 -7.44 8.54 9.68
CA ASN A 181 -8.79 8.58 9.12
C ASN A 181 -8.92 9.35 7.79
N ALA A 182 -7.81 9.58 7.07
CA ALA A 182 -7.87 10.09 5.71
C ALA A 182 -8.36 9.01 4.74
N VAL A 183 -8.99 9.45 3.65
CA VAL A 183 -9.46 8.56 2.58
C VAL A 183 -8.77 8.95 1.27
N LEU A 184 -8.10 7.97 0.66
CA LEU A 184 -7.54 8.12 -0.68
C LEU A 184 -8.53 7.49 -1.65
N ASN A 185 -9.09 8.32 -2.54
CA ASN A 185 -10.00 7.83 -3.58
C ASN A 185 -9.22 7.04 -4.64
N PRO A 186 -9.93 6.21 -5.44
CA PRO A 186 -9.30 5.41 -6.48
C PRO A 186 -8.49 6.27 -7.45
N GLY A 187 -7.24 5.86 -7.70
CA GLY A 187 -6.29 6.56 -8.55
C GLY A 187 -5.59 7.76 -7.91
N THR A 188 -5.56 7.84 -6.58
CA THR A 188 -4.77 8.88 -5.89
C THR A 188 -3.27 8.61 -6.05
N VAL A 189 -2.49 9.64 -6.38
CA VAL A 189 -1.04 9.55 -6.57
C VAL A 189 -0.36 10.60 -5.69
N LEU A 190 0.42 10.16 -4.72
CA LEU A 190 1.23 11.03 -3.86
C LEU A 190 2.70 10.93 -4.30
N GLY A 191 3.33 12.06 -4.63
CA GLY A 191 4.77 12.11 -4.92
C GLY A 191 5.63 11.79 -3.67
N PRO A 192 6.94 11.54 -3.83
CA PRO A 192 7.84 11.35 -2.69
C PRO A 192 7.75 12.48 -1.67
N ARG A 193 7.72 12.13 -0.38
CA ARG A 193 7.55 13.06 0.76
C ARG A 193 6.26 13.90 0.74
N ALA A 194 5.27 13.57 -0.09
CA ALA A 194 3.97 14.21 0.01
C ALA A 194 3.25 13.79 1.30
N LEU A 195 2.47 14.70 1.87
CA LEU A 195 1.77 14.46 3.13
C LEU A 195 0.29 14.80 2.99
N VAL A 196 -0.58 13.90 3.42
CA VAL A 196 -2.03 14.16 3.55
C VAL A 196 -2.35 14.31 5.02
N THR A 197 -2.94 15.42 5.43
CA THR A 197 -3.27 15.63 6.85
C THR A 197 -4.42 14.72 7.30
N PRO A 198 -4.60 14.49 8.61
CA PRO A 198 -5.70 13.67 9.12
C PRO A 198 -7.07 14.12 8.61
N THR A 199 -8.00 13.17 8.50
CA THR A 199 -9.42 13.40 8.14
C THR A 199 -9.67 14.04 6.76
N VAL A 200 -8.67 14.05 5.87
CA VAL A 200 -8.81 14.56 4.50
C VAL A 200 -9.23 13.45 3.54
N VAL A 201 -10.15 13.79 2.62
CA VAL A 201 -10.41 12.99 1.42
C VAL A 201 -9.62 13.60 0.27
N VAL A 202 -8.80 12.80 -0.41
CA VAL A 202 -7.92 13.27 -1.49
C VAL A 202 -8.13 12.46 -2.78
N SER A 203 -7.86 13.08 -3.93
CA SER A 203 -7.98 12.48 -5.26
C SER A 203 -6.98 13.13 -6.23
N GLY A 204 -6.62 12.41 -7.30
CA GLY A 204 -5.68 12.90 -8.30
C GLY A 204 -4.25 12.91 -7.78
N TYR A 205 -3.46 13.91 -8.20
CA TYR A 205 -2.03 13.98 -7.90
C TYR A 205 -1.71 15.02 -6.83
N VAL A 206 -0.99 14.60 -5.78
CA VAL A 206 -0.32 15.48 -4.82
C VAL A 206 1.18 15.51 -5.13
N PRO A 207 1.75 16.68 -5.45
CA PRO A 207 3.16 16.79 -5.81
C PRO A 207 4.11 16.36 -4.69
N SER A 208 5.34 16.03 -5.08
CA SER A 208 6.42 15.70 -4.13
C SER A 208 6.62 16.82 -3.10
N ALA A 209 6.98 16.45 -1.87
CA ALA A 209 7.24 17.37 -0.76
C ALA A 209 6.12 18.43 -0.54
N THR A 210 4.87 18.08 -0.81
CA THR A 210 3.71 18.96 -0.67
C THR A 210 2.72 18.41 0.35
N ILE A 211 2.05 19.31 1.08
CA ILE A 211 1.03 18.97 2.07
C ILE A 211 -0.37 19.20 1.49
N ALA A 212 -1.17 18.15 1.37
CA ALA A 212 -2.60 18.22 1.11
C ALA A 212 -3.36 18.32 2.45
N HIS A 213 -4.01 19.45 2.68
CA HIS A 213 -4.71 19.73 3.94
C HIS A 213 -6.03 20.46 3.70
N VAL A 214 -6.94 20.32 4.66
CA VAL A 214 -8.19 21.09 4.74
C VAL A 214 -8.17 21.90 6.02
N ARG A 215 -8.47 23.19 5.93
CA ARG A 215 -8.63 24.07 7.09
C ARG A 215 -10.10 24.13 7.48
N ALA A 216 -10.49 23.37 8.51
CA ALA A 216 -11.82 23.42 9.09
C ALA A 216 -11.86 24.34 10.32
N THR A 217 -13.02 24.94 10.58
CA THR A 217 -13.27 25.73 11.80
C THR A 217 -14.01 24.86 12.81
N VAL A 218 -13.48 24.76 14.04
CA VAL A 218 -14.14 24.06 15.15
C VAL A 218 -15.01 25.07 15.91
N HIS A 219 -16.30 24.78 16.03
CA HIS A 219 -17.25 25.59 16.78
C HIS A 219 -17.51 24.97 18.15
N PHE A 220 -17.45 25.79 19.20
CA PHE A 220 -17.72 25.37 20.57
C PHE A 220 -19.07 25.91 21.01
N VAL A 221 -19.99 25.02 21.40
CA VAL A 221 -21.29 25.39 21.98
C VAL A 221 -21.43 24.73 23.35
N PRO A 222 -22.00 25.43 24.36
CA PRO A 222 -22.26 24.82 25.67
C PRO A 222 -23.17 23.59 25.52
N ARG A 223 -22.82 22.50 26.20
CA ARG A 223 -23.68 21.32 26.37
C ARG A 223 -24.83 21.71 27.32
N ARG A 224 -26.09 21.39 26.98
CA ARG A 224 -27.29 21.83 27.72
C ARG A 224 -27.99 20.69 28.49
N ASP A 225 -27.25 19.67 28.86
CA ASP A 225 -27.69 18.60 29.76
C ASP A 225 -27.11 18.74 31.17
#